data_AF-A0A921FAZ0-F1
#
_entry.id   AF-A0A921FAZ0-F1
#
_cell.length_a   1.000
_cell.length_b   1.000
_cell.length_c   1.000
_cell.angle_alpha   90.00
_cell.angle_beta   90.00
_cell.angle_gamma   90.00
#
_symmetry.space_group_name_H-M   'P 1'
#
loop_
_entity.id
_entity.type
_entity.pdbx_description
1 polymer ?
#
loop_
_entity_poly.entity_id
_entity_poly.type
_entity_poly.pdbx_seq_one_letter_code
_entity_poly.pdbx_strand_id
1 'polypeptide(L)'
;DSKKKDRPADLISLTSCPHCFAVIESGSNPCPLCNFEIVVEDKDLEVVDANLNKIDQMSFKTDYRAIQLKKEYAKKEVSELKTLEDFYLYAKSRGYKDSWIKFQHYSLKKLSFPEFYMKLKPLKNKYAEIFK
;
A
#
# COMPACT_ATOMS: atom_id res chain seq x y z
N ASP A 1 -18.78 1.93 32.07
CA ASP A 1 -17.67 2.48 32.88
C ASP A 1 -16.34 2.37 32.16
N SER A 2 -15.82 3.49 31.64
CA SER A 2 -14.48 3.53 31.04
C SER A 2 -13.47 3.92 32.10
N LYS A 3 -12.64 2.96 32.51
CA LYS A 3 -11.57 3.12 33.49
C LYS A 3 -10.48 4.03 32.90
N LYS A 4 -10.43 5.30 33.32
CA LYS A 4 -9.33 6.22 33.00
C LYS A 4 -8.03 5.60 33.54
N LYS A 5 -7.06 5.40 32.65
CA LYS A 5 -5.73 4.90 32.99
C LYS A 5 -4.92 6.09 33.49
N ASP A 6 -4.74 6.19 34.80
CA ASP A 6 -3.88 7.21 35.41
C ASP A 6 -2.46 7.06 34.84
N ARG A 7 -1.96 8.13 34.21
CA ARG A 7 -0.56 8.22 33.81
C ARG A 7 0.26 8.45 35.08
N PRO A 8 1.38 7.74 35.29
CA PRO A 8 2.25 8.00 36.45
C PRO A 8 2.71 9.46 36.39
N ALA A 9 2.59 10.16 37.51
CA ALA A 9 2.80 11.60 37.65
C ALA A 9 4.27 12.05 37.54
N ASP A 10 5.22 11.12 37.39
CA ASP A 10 6.66 11.36 37.50
C ASP A 10 7.43 11.11 36.20
N LEU A 11 6.89 11.55 35.05
CA LEU A 11 7.70 11.66 33.83
C LEU A 11 8.34 13.04 33.79
N ILE A 12 9.61 13.12 34.20
CA ILE A 12 10.45 14.31 34.02
C ILE A 12 10.49 14.59 32.51
N SER A 13 9.82 15.66 32.10
CA SER A 13 9.94 16.16 30.74
C SER A 13 11.28 16.86 30.61
N LEU A 14 12.01 16.53 29.54
CA LEU A 14 13.32 17.10 29.25
C LEU A 14 13.21 17.98 28.01
N THR A 15 13.80 19.18 28.07
CA THR A 15 13.88 20.13 26.96
C THR A 15 15.34 20.48 26.67
N SER A 16 15.67 20.81 25.42
CA SER A 16 16.99 21.32 25.05
C SER A 16 17.02 22.85 25.07
N CYS A 17 18.04 23.44 25.68
CA CYS A 17 18.23 24.89 25.67
C CYS A 17 18.57 25.39 24.24
N PRO A 18 17.90 26.43 23.71
CA PRO A 18 18.17 26.91 22.35
C PRO A 18 19.53 27.62 22.19
N HIS A 19 20.16 28.06 23.29
CA HIS A 19 21.41 28.81 23.25
C HIS A 19 22.64 27.91 23.41
N CYS A 20 22.66 27.03 24.43
CA CYS A 20 23.80 26.14 24.70
C CYS A 20 23.57 24.67 24.34
N PHE A 21 22.37 24.31 23.85
CA PHE A 21 21.97 22.95 23.45
C PHE A 21 21.99 21.89 24.55
N ALA A 22 22.24 22.28 25.79
CA ALA A 22 22.20 21.36 26.92
C ALA A 22 20.79 20.83 27.17
N VAL A 23 20.71 19.56 27.58
CA VAL A 23 19.46 18.91 27.99
C VAL A 23 19.18 19.29 29.44
N ILE A 24 18.03 19.90 29.69
CA ILE A 24 17.59 20.40 31.00
C ILE A 24 16.15 19.97 31.28
N GLU A 25 15.71 20.08 32.52
CA GLU A 25 14.31 19.80 32.89
C GLU A 25 13.38 20.83 32.23
N SER A 26 12.29 20.35 31.64
CA SER A 26 11.28 21.20 31.01
C SER A 26 10.66 22.14 32.05
N GLY A 27 10.59 23.44 31.74
CA GLY A 27 10.12 24.48 32.66
C GLY A 27 11.22 25.22 33.42
N SER A 28 12.48 24.78 33.32
CA SER A 28 13.62 25.52 33.88
C SER A 28 13.91 26.78 33.06
N ASN A 29 13.57 27.94 33.64
CA ASN A 29 13.87 29.27 33.09
C ASN A 29 14.32 30.19 34.23
N PRO A 30 15.53 30.78 34.21
CA PRO A 30 16.55 30.72 33.14
C PRO A 30 17.28 29.37 33.05
N CYS A 31 17.95 29.11 31.92
CA CYS A 31 18.76 27.91 31.74
C CYS A 31 19.86 27.82 32.82
N PRO A 32 19.97 26.72 33.59
CA PRO A 32 20.93 26.61 34.69
C PRO A 32 22.40 26.58 34.26
N LEU A 33 22.68 26.39 32.97
CA LEU A 33 24.04 26.24 32.45
C LEU A 33 24.57 27.48 31.73
N CYS A 34 23.71 28.20 31.00
CA CYS A 34 24.11 29.40 30.26
C CYS A 34 23.32 30.66 30.63
N ASN A 35 22.39 30.54 31.58
CA ASN A 35 21.57 31.63 32.10
C ASN A 35 20.68 32.34 31.06
N PHE A 36 20.44 31.70 29.92
CA PHE A 36 19.56 32.18 28.86
C PHE A 36 18.09 32.05 29.26
N GLU A 37 17.28 33.09 29.01
CA GLU A 37 15.84 33.10 29.28
C GLU A 37 15.07 32.31 28.21
N ILE A 38 14.42 31.22 28.61
CA ILE A 38 13.67 30.34 27.70
C ILE A 38 12.21 30.78 27.69
N VAL A 39 11.81 31.51 26.65
CA VAL A 39 10.41 31.86 26.40
C VAL A 39 9.70 30.64 25.82
N VAL A 40 8.78 30.05 26.58
CA VAL A 40 7.86 29.02 26.07
C VAL A 40 6.62 29.76 25.56
N GLU A 41 6.41 29.73 24.25
CA GLU A 41 5.15 30.17 23.67
C GLU A 41 4.10 29.09 23.92
N ASP A 42 3.10 29.42 24.75
CA ASP A 42 1.91 28.58 24.91
C ASP A 42 1.16 28.56 23.57
N LYS A 43 1.35 27.46 22.82
CA LYS A 43 0.57 27.21 21.62
C LYS A 43 -0.79 26.70 22.05
N ASP A 44 -1.78 27.57 22.03
CA ASP A 44 -3.17 27.19 22.17
C ASP A 44 -3.50 26.16 21.07
N LEU A 45 -3.78 24.94 21.50
CA LEU A 45 -4.20 23.87 20.60
C LEU A 45 -5.65 24.15 20.19
N GLU A 46 -5.87 24.51 18.93
CA GLU A 46 -7.23 24.56 18.37
C GLU A 46 -7.86 23.17 18.43
N VAL A 47 -8.90 23.03 19.26
CA VAL A 47 -9.70 21.82 19.36
C VAL A 47 -10.73 21.86 18.24
N VAL A 48 -10.47 21.10 17.17
CA VAL A 48 -11.39 20.96 16.03
C VAL A 48 -12.26 19.72 16.24
N ASP A 49 -13.57 19.86 16.11
CA ASP A 49 -14.50 18.72 16.14
C ASP A 49 -14.26 17.80 14.92
N ALA A 50 -13.69 16.63 15.19
CA ALA A 50 -13.45 15.61 14.18
C ALA A 50 -14.44 14.44 14.36
N ASN A 51 -15.25 14.18 13.34
CA ASN A 51 -16.17 13.05 13.33
C ASN A 51 -15.43 11.77 12.89
N LEU A 52 -15.30 10.80 13.81
CA LEU A 52 -14.74 9.48 13.53
C LEU A 52 -15.80 8.60 12.87
N ASN A 53 -15.64 8.32 11.58
CA ASN A 53 -16.49 7.37 10.86
C ASN A 53 -15.95 5.95 11.00
N LYS A 54 -16.82 5.02 11.44
CA LYS A 54 -16.50 3.60 11.54
C LYS A 54 -16.48 2.97 10.16
N ILE A 55 -15.34 2.40 9.76
CA ILE A 55 -15.21 1.67 8.51
C ILE A 55 -15.69 0.24 8.75
N ASP A 56 -16.98 -0.02 8.51
CA ASP A 56 -17.59 -1.35 8.72
C ASP A 56 -17.22 -2.38 7.61
N GLN A 57 -16.73 -1.92 6.47
CA GLN A 57 -16.23 -2.78 5.39
C GLN A 57 -14.76 -2.54 5.15
N MET A 58 -13.96 -3.17 6.00
CA MET A 58 -12.54 -3.37 5.75
C MET A 58 -12.37 -4.46 4.68
N SER A 59 -12.79 -4.19 3.45
CA SER A 59 -12.51 -5.08 2.31
C SER A 59 -11.06 -4.94 1.83
N PHE A 60 -10.11 -4.72 2.73
CA PHE A 60 -8.67 -4.86 2.46
C PHE A 60 -8.28 -6.35 2.37
N LYS A 61 -9.14 -7.20 1.80
CA LYS A 61 -8.74 -8.53 1.36
C LYS A 61 -7.96 -8.36 0.07
N THR A 62 -6.71 -7.95 0.23
CA THR A 62 -5.74 -7.93 -0.85
C THR A 62 -5.44 -9.38 -1.23
N ASP A 63 -5.89 -9.81 -2.40
CA ASP A 63 -5.52 -11.13 -2.92
C ASP A 63 -4.05 -11.11 -3.36
N TYR A 64 -3.17 -11.43 -2.41
CA TYR A 64 -1.74 -11.49 -2.65
C TYR A 64 -1.36 -12.48 -3.77
N ARG A 65 -2.16 -13.52 -4.01
CA ARG A 65 -1.93 -14.46 -5.13
C ARG A 65 -2.13 -13.76 -6.46
N ALA A 66 -3.21 -12.98 -6.60
CA ALA A 66 -3.47 -12.18 -7.79
C ALA A 66 -2.33 -11.17 -8.06
N ILE A 67 -1.84 -10.50 -7.01
CA ILE A 67 -0.72 -9.55 -7.13
C ILE A 67 0.56 -10.25 -7.56
N GLN A 68 0.90 -11.37 -6.92
CA GLN A 68 2.12 -12.11 -7.22
C GLN A 68 2.11 -12.64 -8.65
N LEU A 69 0.98 -13.21 -9.07
CA LEU A 69 0.79 -13.75 -10.42
C LEU A 69 0.88 -12.65 -11.48
N LYS A 70 0.26 -11.48 -11.26
CA LYS A 70 0.42 -10.31 -12.15
C LYS A 70 1.88 -9.87 -12.24
N LYS A 71 2.59 -9.76 -11.11
CA LYS A 71 4.01 -9.35 -11.08
C LYS A 71 4.93 -10.36 -11.78
N GLU A 72 4.70 -11.64 -11.56
CA GLU A 72 5.48 -12.72 -12.17
C GLU A 72 5.40 -12.64 -13.69
N TYR A 73 4.19 -12.67 -14.25
CA TYR A 73 4.00 -12.65 -15.71
C TYR A 73 4.31 -11.29 -16.35
N ALA A 74 4.25 -10.19 -15.60
CA ALA A 74 4.69 -8.89 -16.11
C ALA A 74 6.21 -8.89 -16.40
N LYS A 75 7.00 -9.60 -15.58
CA LYS A 75 8.48 -9.64 -15.69
C LYS A 75 8.99 -10.68 -16.67
N LYS A 76 8.21 -11.75 -16.95
CA LYS A 76 8.61 -12.80 -17.88
C LYS A 76 8.93 -12.23 -19.28
N GLU A 77 9.75 -12.97 -20.01
CA GLU A 77 9.96 -12.73 -21.44
C GLU A 77 9.03 -13.58 -22.29
N VAL A 78 8.79 -13.17 -23.53
CA VAL A 78 7.91 -13.90 -24.47
C VAL A 78 8.45 -15.30 -24.78
N SER A 79 9.78 -15.47 -24.77
CA SER A 79 10.50 -16.73 -24.96
C SER A 79 10.24 -17.75 -23.85
N GLU A 80 9.88 -17.30 -22.65
CA GLU A 80 9.63 -18.16 -21.49
C GLU A 80 8.21 -18.74 -21.47
N LEU A 81 7.32 -18.22 -22.33
CA LEU A 81 5.92 -18.62 -22.41
C LEU A 81 5.79 -19.93 -23.20
N LYS A 82 5.31 -20.99 -22.54
CA LYS A 82 5.22 -22.34 -23.13
C LYS A 82 3.79 -22.74 -23.42
N THR A 83 2.88 -22.41 -22.52
CA THR A 83 1.49 -22.83 -22.58
C THR A 83 0.58 -21.69 -22.99
N LEU A 84 -0.60 -22.03 -23.54
CA LEU A 84 -1.63 -21.05 -23.87
C LEU A 84 -2.06 -20.23 -22.64
N GLU A 85 -2.03 -20.85 -21.45
CA GLU A 85 -2.28 -20.19 -20.19
C GLU A 85 -1.22 -19.13 -19.85
N ASP A 86 0.06 -19.43 -20.09
CA ASP A 86 1.15 -18.45 -19.91
C ASP A 86 0.94 -17.21 -20.78
N PHE A 87 0.61 -17.40 -22.06
CA PHE A 87 0.32 -16.28 -22.97
C PHE A 87 -0.90 -15.46 -22.52
N TYR A 88 -1.92 -16.11 -21.96
CA TYR A 88 -3.08 -15.42 -21.43
C TYR A 88 -2.72 -14.57 -20.20
N LEU A 89 -2.03 -15.16 -19.23
CA LEU A 89 -1.62 -14.48 -18.01
C LEU A 89 -0.64 -13.33 -18.29
N TYR A 90 0.28 -13.53 -19.23
CA TYR A 90 1.18 -12.51 -19.74
C TYR A 90 0.46 -11.34 -20.42
N ALA A 91 -0.49 -11.64 -21.31
CA ALA A 91 -1.26 -10.62 -21.98
C ALA A 91 -2.06 -9.79 -20.96
N LYS A 92 -2.72 -10.45 -20.01
CA LYS A 92 -3.56 -9.77 -19.02
C LYS A 92 -2.76 -8.98 -17.98
N SER A 93 -1.61 -9.48 -17.54
CA SER A 93 -0.74 -8.75 -16.61
C SER A 93 -0.18 -7.46 -17.22
N ARG A 94 -0.01 -7.42 -18.56
CA ARG A 94 0.47 -6.25 -19.32
C ARG A 94 -0.64 -5.41 -19.97
N GLY A 95 -1.91 -5.76 -19.77
CA GLY A 95 -3.04 -5.03 -20.35
C GLY A 95 -3.21 -5.19 -21.87
N TYR A 96 -2.66 -6.26 -22.47
CA TYR A 96 -2.85 -6.55 -23.88
C TYR A 96 -4.23 -7.13 -24.19
N LYS A 97 -4.68 -6.88 -25.43
CA LYS A 97 -5.91 -7.46 -25.99
C LYS A 97 -5.73 -8.95 -26.23
N ASP A 98 -6.84 -9.71 -26.16
CA ASP A 98 -6.81 -11.14 -26.44
C ASP A 98 -6.27 -11.44 -27.85
N SER A 99 -6.55 -10.58 -28.83
CA SER A 99 -6.02 -10.71 -30.18
C SER A 99 -4.49 -10.83 -30.23
N TRP A 100 -3.76 -10.24 -29.28
CA TRP A 100 -2.30 -10.39 -29.20
C TRP A 100 -1.90 -11.87 -29.00
N ILE A 101 -2.61 -12.59 -28.12
CA ILE A 101 -2.39 -14.02 -27.85
C ILE A 101 -2.54 -14.85 -29.13
N LYS A 102 -3.54 -14.50 -29.96
CA LYS A 102 -3.81 -15.17 -31.23
C LYS A 102 -2.62 -15.09 -32.19
N PHE A 103 -1.95 -13.95 -32.26
CA PHE A 103 -0.83 -13.75 -33.17
C PHE A 103 0.50 -14.27 -32.63
N GLN A 104 0.61 -14.44 -31.31
CA GLN A 104 1.83 -14.93 -30.67
C GLN A 104 1.95 -16.46 -30.69
N HIS A 105 0.83 -17.17 -30.47
CA HIS A 105 0.86 -18.63 -30.39
C HIS A 105 0.58 -19.27 -31.77
N TYR A 106 1.52 -20.06 -32.29
CA TYR A 106 1.44 -20.65 -33.64
C TYR A 106 0.10 -21.36 -33.91
N SER A 107 -0.35 -22.22 -32.98
CA SER A 107 -1.61 -22.97 -33.14
C SER A 107 -2.87 -22.10 -33.11
N LEU A 108 -2.83 -20.89 -32.54
CA LEU A 108 -3.99 -19.99 -32.46
C LEU A 108 -4.09 -19.04 -33.65
N LYS A 109 -2.94 -18.74 -34.27
CA LYS A 109 -2.84 -17.88 -35.44
C LYS A 109 -3.67 -18.40 -36.61
N LYS A 110 -3.72 -19.73 -36.78
CA LYS A 110 -4.45 -20.41 -37.87
C LYS A 110 -5.95 -20.58 -37.62
N LEU A 111 -6.42 -20.48 -36.38
CA LEU A 111 -7.83 -20.68 -36.05
C LEU A 111 -8.69 -19.52 -36.54
N SER A 112 -9.99 -19.73 -36.68
CA SER A 112 -10.94 -18.61 -36.79
C SER A 112 -11.03 -17.83 -35.46
N PHE A 113 -11.59 -16.63 -35.49
CA PHE A 113 -11.82 -15.86 -34.25
C PHE A 113 -12.81 -16.56 -33.30
N PRO A 114 -13.95 -17.13 -33.76
CA PRO A 114 -14.86 -17.86 -32.89
C PRO A 114 -14.19 -19.03 -32.16
N GLU A 115 -13.44 -19.87 -32.87
CA GLU A 115 -12.71 -21.01 -32.28
C GLU A 115 -11.64 -20.54 -31.28
N PHE A 116 -10.95 -19.44 -31.60
CA PHE A 116 -9.98 -18.83 -30.71
C PHE A 116 -10.62 -18.41 -29.38
N TYR A 117 -11.77 -17.72 -29.43
CA TYR A 117 -12.47 -17.31 -28.21
C TYR A 117 -13.03 -18.51 -27.43
N MET A 118 -13.46 -19.56 -28.11
CA MET A 118 -13.87 -20.82 -27.47
C MET A 118 -12.72 -21.43 -26.66
N LYS A 119 -11.49 -21.44 -27.20
CA LYS A 119 -10.31 -21.93 -26.48
C LYS A 119 -9.90 -21.04 -25.29
N LEU A 120 -10.11 -19.73 -25.40
CA LEU A 120 -9.79 -18.77 -24.33
C LEU A 120 -10.83 -18.71 -23.21
N LYS A 121 -12.09 -19.02 -23.50
CA LYS A 121 -13.21 -18.98 -22.55
C LYS A 121 -12.92 -19.68 -21.21
N PRO A 122 -12.39 -20.91 -21.14
CA PRO A 122 -12.09 -21.55 -19.86
C PRO A 122 -11.08 -20.76 -19.01
N LEU A 123 -10.06 -20.16 -19.63
CA LEU A 123 -9.08 -19.35 -18.91
C LEU A 123 -9.66 -18.03 -18.43
N LYS A 124 -10.50 -17.38 -19.25
CA LYS A 124 -11.23 -16.18 -18.83
C LYS A 124 -12.06 -16.45 -17.59
N ASN A 125 -12.76 -17.58 -17.54
CA ASN A 125 -13.55 -17.97 -16.39
C ASN A 125 -12.68 -18.28 -15.17
N LYS A 126 -11.59 -19.05 -15.36
CA LYS A 126 -10.66 -19.43 -14.28
C LYS A 126 -10.03 -18.21 -13.59
N TYR A 127 -9.72 -17.17 -14.36
CA TYR A 127 -9.04 -15.97 -13.88
C TYR A 127 -9.92 -14.72 -13.83
N ALA A 128 -11.24 -14.88 -13.91
CA ALA A 128 -12.20 -13.77 -13.93
C ALA A 128 -12.04 -12.86 -12.72
N GLU A 129 -11.88 -13.46 -11.54
CA GLU A 129 -11.70 -12.75 -10.26
C GLU A 129 -10.36 -12.02 -10.14
N ILE A 130 -9.33 -12.47 -10.87
CA ILE A 130 -7.96 -11.95 -10.78
C ILE A 130 -7.76 -10.73 -11.71
N PHE A 131 -8.37 -10.77 -12.90
CA PHE A 131 -8.25 -9.73 -13.92
C PHE A 131 -9.57 -8.98 -14.16
N LYS A 132 -10.36 -8.78 -13.10
CA LYS A 132 -11.51 -7.87 -13.09
C LYS A 132 -11.12 -6.47 -13.55
#